data_AF-A0A660Y1B8-F1
#
_entry.id   AF-A0A660Y1B8-F1
#
_cell.length_a   1.000
_cell.length_b   1.000
_cell.length_c   1.000
_cell.angle_alpha   90.00
_cell.angle_beta   90.00
_cell.angle_gamma   90.00
#
_symmetry.space_group_name_H-M   'P 1'
#
loop_
_entity.id
_entity.type
_entity.pdbx_description
1 polymer ?
#
loop_
_entity_poly.entity_id
_entity_poly.type
_entity_poly.pdbx_seq_one_letter_code
_entity_poly.pdbx_strand_id
1 'polypeptide(L)'
;MRIVLIDSGFGGMNIASGLYETIKDRTDAEIIFVNGLPHEKYGYNSINKTQDKVNILNDLLLNVDGKLAPDLIVIACNTLSVLLNKTNIIKNIRHKIVDIIQFGTHYVYEQYKSDSDCLLAVMGSNTTIESDVHRRYFLKYSHIFKDIITVSATELIGSVEKNVSGKKTNELIRKYIKTVGNYLSPNKERFTKIILILACTHFPYATNIFKKALEKLHFPYDIVNPNGFMTDYLSKKILEKENYNRGNVSFRIISKTVIEKDMQDSIGRLIEKTSPELKRALRNYEYAPDLFSPEKYIS
;
A
#
# COMPACT_ATOMS: atom_id res chain seq x y z
N MET A 1 -4.82 -9.13 21.12
CA MET A 1 -3.61 -8.70 20.38
C MET A 1 -3.74 -7.26 19.84
N ARG A 2 -2.69 -6.45 19.82
CA ARG A 2 -2.65 -5.09 19.22
C ARG A 2 -1.88 -5.07 17.90
N ILE A 3 -2.55 -4.63 16.83
CA ILE A 3 -2.00 -4.56 15.47
C ILE A 3 -1.97 -3.10 15.04
N VAL A 4 -0.79 -2.57 14.70
CA VAL A 4 -0.65 -1.23 14.15
C VAL A 4 -0.39 -1.32 12.66
N LEU A 5 -1.28 -0.77 11.84
CA LEU A 5 -1.08 -0.60 10.40
C LEU A 5 -0.63 0.82 10.10
N ILE A 6 0.48 0.98 9.39
CA ILE A 6 1.05 2.29 9.04
C ILE A 6 0.98 2.48 7.53
N ASP A 7 0.35 3.56 7.09
CA ASP A 7 0.38 4.01 5.69
C ASP A 7 0.78 5.48 5.62
N SER A 8 1.39 5.92 4.51
CA SER A 8 1.80 7.34 4.36
C SER A 8 0.65 8.25 3.95
N GLY A 9 -0.59 7.82 4.17
CA GLY A 9 -1.85 8.36 3.68
C GLY A 9 -2.98 7.41 4.07
N PHE A 10 -3.98 7.26 3.21
CA PHE A 10 -5.18 6.45 3.50
C PHE A 10 -5.42 5.30 2.53
N GLY A 11 -4.45 5.01 1.66
CA GLY A 11 -4.49 3.87 0.76
C GLY A 11 -4.59 2.55 1.52
N GLY A 12 -3.82 2.46 2.62
CA GLY A 12 -3.77 1.28 3.49
C GLY A 12 -5.07 1.00 4.25
N MET A 13 -6.05 1.93 4.25
CA MET A 13 -7.34 1.72 4.92
C MET A 13 -8.10 0.51 4.37
N ASN A 14 -7.91 0.15 3.10
CA ASN A 14 -8.48 -1.08 2.53
C ASN A 14 -7.92 -2.32 3.23
N ILE A 15 -6.61 -2.36 3.49
CA ILE A 15 -5.96 -3.47 4.19
C ILE A 15 -6.51 -3.58 5.61
N ALA A 16 -6.60 -2.44 6.31
CA ALA A 16 -7.12 -2.35 7.67
C ALA A 16 -8.60 -2.77 7.74
N SER A 17 -9.41 -2.36 6.76
CA SER A 17 -10.83 -2.71 6.65
C SER A 17 -11.03 -4.18 6.36
N GLY A 18 -10.32 -4.75 5.40
CA GLY A 18 -10.42 -6.17 5.09
C GLY A 18 -9.97 -7.05 6.25
N LEU A 19 -8.93 -6.61 6.97
CA LEU A 19 -8.47 -7.30 8.18
C LEU A 19 -9.55 -7.25 9.27
N TYR A 20 -10.05 -6.05 9.61
CA TYR A 20 -11.10 -5.86 10.61
C TYR A 20 -12.31 -6.77 10.33
N GLU A 21 -12.86 -6.70 9.12
CA GLU A 21 -14.03 -7.51 8.73
C GLU A 21 -13.78 -9.01 8.81
N THR A 22 -12.56 -9.46 8.55
CA THR A 22 -12.23 -10.88 8.60
C THR A 22 -12.13 -11.40 10.04
N ILE A 23 -11.63 -10.59 10.97
CA ILE A 23 -11.30 -11.04 12.34
C ILE A 23 -12.27 -10.56 13.43
N LYS A 24 -13.15 -9.58 13.16
CA LYS A 24 -13.95 -8.87 14.18
C LYS A 24 -14.77 -9.76 15.11
N ASP A 25 -15.30 -10.87 14.60
CA ASP A 25 -16.15 -11.80 15.37
C ASP A 25 -15.43 -13.10 15.78
N ARG A 26 -14.10 -13.17 15.56
CA ARG A 26 -13.32 -14.42 15.68
C ARG A 26 -12.15 -14.35 16.66
N THR A 27 -11.71 -13.15 17.05
CA THR A 27 -10.68 -12.98 18.07
C THR A 27 -10.75 -11.60 18.72
N ASP A 28 -10.11 -11.45 19.87
CA ASP A 28 -9.94 -10.18 20.56
C ASP A 28 -8.71 -9.43 20.03
N ALA A 29 -8.94 -8.31 19.35
CA ALA A 29 -7.86 -7.48 18.84
C ALA A 29 -8.12 -5.99 18.95
N GLU A 30 -7.05 -5.21 19.01
CA GLU A 30 -7.08 -3.78 18.78
C GLU A 30 -6.35 -3.50 17.47
N ILE A 31 -7.07 -2.95 16.49
CA ILE A 31 -6.49 -2.48 15.24
C ILE A 31 -6.32 -0.96 15.31
N ILE A 32 -5.08 -0.50 15.17
CA ILE A 32 -4.74 0.92 15.13
C ILE A 32 -4.22 1.24 13.74
N PHE A 33 -4.95 2.05 12.98
CA PHE A 33 -4.43 2.62 11.73
C PHE A 33 -3.71 3.93 12.01
N VAL A 34 -2.43 4.00 11.67
CA VAL A 34 -1.59 5.19 11.82
C VAL A 34 -1.38 5.82 10.46
N ASN A 35 -1.92 7.03 10.28
CA ASN A 35 -1.57 7.89 9.16
C ASN A 35 -0.19 8.49 9.39
N GLY A 36 0.79 7.98 8.66
CA GLY A 36 2.18 8.41 8.67
C GLY A 36 2.47 9.59 7.73
N LEU A 37 1.46 10.31 7.22
CA LEU A 37 1.67 11.52 6.41
C LEU A 37 2.46 12.56 7.21
N PRO A 38 3.62 13.06 6.72
CA PRO A 38 4.48 13.94 7.51
C PRO A 38 3.89 15.33 7.71
N HIS A 39 3.16 15.86 6.72
CA HIS A 39 2.62 17.20 6.77
C HIS A 39 1.41 17.35 5.83
N GLU A 40 0.50 18.26 6.13
CA GLU A 40 -0.72 18.49 5.32
C GLU A 40 -0.41 18.95 3.89
N LYS A 41 0.69 19.69 3.73
CA LYS A 41 1.11 20.27 2.44
C LYS A 41 2.03 19.36 1.60
N TYR A 42 2.63 18.33 2.18
CA TYR A 42 3.57 17.46 1.47
C TYR A 42 3.62 16.05 2.04
N GLY A 43 3.81 15.07 1.15
CA GLY A 43 4.07 13.67 1.53
C GLY A 43 5.50 13.25 1.20
N TYR A 44 5.84 11.99 1.53
CA TYR A 44 7.17 11.42 1.25
C TYR A 44 7.63 11.55 -0.21
N ASN A 45 6.71 11.51 -1.17
CA ASN A 45 7.07 11.62 -2.59
C ASN A 45 7.44 13.04 -3.03
N SER A 46 7.15 14.06 -2.21
CA SER A 46 7.51 15.46 -2.46
C SER A 46 8.81 15.86 -1.76
N ILE A 47 9.36 15.00 -0.89
CA ILE A 47 10.63 15.22 -0.21
C ILE A 47 11.77 14.85 -1.16
N ASN A 48 12.77 15.72 -1.31
CA ASN A 48 13.85 15.51 -2.28
C ASN A 48 14.88 14.50 -1.79
N LYS A 49 15.42 14.69 -0.57
CA LYS A 49 16.49 13.83 -0.05
C LYS A 49 15.90 12.52 0.47
N THR A 50 16.42 11.41 -0.03
CA THR A 50 16.03 10.08 0.45
C THR A 50 16.34 9.90 1.94
N GLN A 51 17.43 10.48 2.44
CA GLN A 51 17.80 10.36 3.85
C GLN A 51 16.76 11.02 4.77
N ASP A 52 16.22 12.18 4.38
CA ASP A 52 15.18 12.87 5.17
C ASP A 52 13.92 11.99 5.24
N LYS A 53 13.50 11.39 4.12
CA LYS A 53 12.41 10.40 4.08
C LYS A 53 12.64 9.24 5.06
N VAL A 54 13.86 8.70 5.08
CA VAL A 54 14.24 7.60 5.95
C VAL A 54 14.22 8.02 7.42
N ASN A 55 14.75 9.19 7.75
CA ASN A 55 14.78 9.70 9.11
C ASN A 55 13.36 9.95 9.66
N ILE A 56 12.47 10.47 8.82
CA ILE A 56 11.05 10.65 9.16
C ILE A 56 10.38 9.31 9.44
N LEU A 57 10.61 8.30 8.59
CA LEU A 57 10.09 6.95 8.82
C LEU A 57 10.64 6.35 10.13
N ASN A 58 11.94 6.52 10.40
CA ASN A 58 12.56 6.02 11.64
C ASN A 58 11.90 6.63 12.88
N ASP A 59 11.70 7.95 12.88
CA ASP A 59 11.05 8.66 13.98
C ASP A 59 9.59 8.18 14.18
N LEU A 60 8.84 8.02 13.10
CA LEU A 60 7.49 7.44 13.15
C LEU A 60 7.49 6.03 13.76
N LEU A 61 8.39 5.15 13.32
CA LEU A 61 8.45 3.77 13.81
C LEU A 61 8.84 3.68 15.28
N LEU A 62 9.83 4.46 15.72
CA LEU A 62 10.23 4.51 17.14
C LEU A 62 9.10 5.01 18.03
N ASN A 63 8.38 6.05 17.60
CA ASN A 63 7.26 6.58 18.36
C ASN A 63 6.08 5.59 18.40
N VAL A 64 5.78 4.91 17.29
CA VAL A 64 4.76 3.85 17.26
C VAL A 64 5.14 2.70 18.20
N ASP A 65 6.37 2.18 18.12
CA ASP A 65 6.85 1.09 18.99
C ASP A 65 6.83 1.48 20.47
N GLY A 66 7.26 2.70 20.78
CA GLY A 66 7.35 3.22 22.15
C GLY A 66 6.00 3.56 22.77
N LYS A 67 5.15 4.30 22.04
CA LYS A 67 3.89 4.86 22.58
C LYS A 67 2.71 3.89 22.47
N LEU A 68 2.67 3.06 21.44
CA LEU A 68 1.52 2.17 21.19
C LEU A 68 1.78 0.72 21.63
N ALA A 69 3.03 0.31 21.86
CA ALA A 69 3.41 -1.05 22.27
C ALA A 69 2.64 -2.16 21.51
N PRO A 70 2.75 -2.22 20.17
CA PRO A 70 1.99 -3.16 19.34
C PRO A 70 2.54 -4.58 19.39
N ASP A 71 1.72 -5.61 19.34
CA ASP A 71 2.21 -6.98 19.11
C ASP A 71 2.74 -7.18 17.67
N LEU A 72 2.19 -6.41 16.73
CA LEU A 72 2.54 -6.44 15.31
C LEU A 72 2.45 -5.06 14.67
N ILE A 73 3.52 -4.63 14.02
CA ILE A 73 3.56 -3.46 13.13
C ILE A 73 3.48 -3.95 11.68
N VAL A 74 2.55 -3.36 10.93
CA VAL A 74 2.26 -3.68 9.54
C VAL A 74 2.51 -2.43 8.71
N ILE A 75 3.56 -2.42 7.89
CA ILE A 75 3.83 -1.33 6.95
C ILE A 75 2.95 -1.53 5.71
N ALA A 76 1.73 -0.99 5.80
CA ALA A 76 0.69 -1.02 4.77
C ALA A 76 0.91 0.06 3.70
N CYS A 77 2.17 0.33 3.32
CA CYS A 77 2.54 1.31 2.30
C CYS A 77 3.77 0.87 1.51
N ASN A 78 3.66 0.83 0.19
CA ASN A 78 4.81 0.52 -0.68
C ASN A 78 5.94 1.56 -0.55
N THR A 79 5.60 2.86 -0.46
CA THR A 79 6.58 3.94 -0.26
C THR A 79 7.35 3.76 1.05
N LEU A 80 6.66 3.51 2.16
CA LEU A 80 7.32 3.31 3.45
C LEU A 80 8.13 2.01 3.47
N SER A 81 7.63 0.95 2.82
CA SER A 81 8.31 -0.34 2.75
C SER A 81 9.63 -0.27 1.98
N VAL A 82 9.69 0.48 0.86
CA VAL A 82 10.98 0.68 0.16
C VAL A 82 11.97 1.52 0.96
N LEU A 83 11.48 2.45 1.81
CA LEU A 83 12.30 3.26 2.69
C LEU A 83 12.81 2.45 3.90
N LEU A 84 12.01 1.51 4.40
CA LEU A 84 12.41 0.59 5.47
C LEU A 84 13.66 -0.22 5.07
N ASN A 85 13.76 -0.61 3.80
CA ASN A 85 14.94 -1.29 3.24
C ASN A 85 16.23 -0.42 3.19
N LYS A 86 16.14 0.87 3.52
CA LYS A 86 17.27 1.82 3.52
C LYS A 86 17.73 2.19 4.94
N THR A 87 17.23 1.49 5.96
CA THR A 87 17.55 1.77 7.36
C THR A 87 17.72 0.48 8.15
N ASN A 88 18.46 0.56 9.26
CA ASN A 88 18.62 -0.53 10.21
C ASN A 88 17.69 -0.39 11.42
N ILE A 89 16.70 0.52 11.37
CA ILE A 89 15.83 0.85 12.50
C ILE A 89 15.12 -0.36 13.08
N ILE A 90 14.85 -1.40 12.27
CA ILE A 90 14.24 -2.66 12.73
C ILE A 90 15.01 -3.27 13.91
N LYS A 91 16.34 -3.09 13.98
CA LYS A 91 17.17 -3.57 15.11
C LYS A 91 16.86 -2.86 16.44
N ASN A 92 16.24 -1.69 16.38
CA ASN A 92 15.85 -0.86 17.52
C ASN A 92 14.36 -0.96 17.85
N ILE A 93 13.58 -1.67 17.03
CA ILE A 93 12.15 -1.90 17.25
C ILE A 93 12.01 -3.19 18.05
N ARG A 94 11.24 -3.13 19.14
CA ARG A 94 11.04 -4.27 20.04
C ARG A 94 10.05 -5.28 19.45
N HIS A 95 9.10 -4.77 18.66
CA HIS A 95 7.98 -5.55 18.16
C HIS A 95 8.15 -5.98 16.70
N LYS A 96 7.40 -7.01 16.30
CA LYS A 96 7.51 -7.60 14.96
C LYS A 96 7.04 -6.59 13.91
N ILE A 97 7.84 -6.38 12.86
CA ILE A 97 7.46 -5.61 11.67
C ILE A 97 7.23 -6.56 10.50
N VAL A 98 6.19 -6.30 9.72
CA VAL A 98 5.97 -6.90 8.40
C VAL A 98 5.61 -5.81 7.39
N ASP A 99 5.98 -5.98 6.13
CA ASP A 99 5.79 -4.96 5.09
C ASP A 99 5.14 -5.50 3.82
N ILE A 100 4.43 -4.64 3.08
CA ILE A 100 3.63 -5.04 1.91
C ILE A 100 4.48 -5.56 0.74
N ILE A 101 5.75 -5.17 0.62
CA ILE A 101 6.61 -5.57 -0.49
C ILE A 101 7.01 -7.03 -0.33
N GLN A 102 7.40 -7.44 0.87
CA GLN A 102 7.81 -8.81 1.12
C GLN A 102 6.68 -9.79 0.74
N PHE A 103 5.43 -9.47 1.09
CA PHE A 103 4.28 -10.31 0.74
C PHE A 103 3.90 -10.19 -0.74
N GLY A 104 3.82 -8.96 -1.26
CA GLY A 104 3.39 -8.72 -2.64
C GLY A 104 4.32 -9.39 -3.64
N THR A 105 5.64 -9.32 -3.41
CA THR A 105 6.63 -9.87 -4.35
C THR A 105 6.68 -11.40 -4.32
N HIS A 106 6.67 -12.02 -3.13
CA HIS A 106 6.63 -13.47 -3.00
C HIS A 106 5.35 -14.07 -3.57
N TYR A 107 4.19 -13.44 -3.31
CA TYR A 107 2.92 -13.93 -3.85
C TYR A 107 2.89 -13.88 -5.38
N VAL A 108 3.36 -12.78 -5.98
CA VAL A 108 3.45 -12.68 -7.46
C VAL A 108 4.29 -13.83 -8.01
N TYR A 109 5.44 -14.11 -7.40
CA TYR A 109 6.25 -15.25 -7.82
C TYR A 109 5.46 -16.56 -7.72
N GLU A 110 4.86 -16.87 -6.56
CA GLU A 110 4.11 -18.11 -6.37
C GLU A 110 2.92 -18.26 -7.34
N GLN A 111 2.22 -17.17 -7.63
CA GLN A 111 1.07 -17.17 -8.53
C GLN A 111 1.47 -17.46 -9.98
N TYR A 112 2.64 -16.98 -10.42
CA TYR A 112 3.06 -17.06 -11.83
C TYR A 112 4.28 -17.95 -12.06
N LYS A 113 4.70 -18.77 -11.08
CA LYS A 113 5.89 -19.65 -11.18
C LYS A 113 5.82 -20.69 -12.30
N SER A 114 4.63 -20.98 -12.81
CA SER A 114 4.41 -21.91 -13.93
C SER A 114 4.26 -21.20 -15.28
N ASP A 115 4.25 -19.87 -15.28
CA ASP A 115 4.18 -19.07 -16.50
C ASP A 115 5.58 -18.81 -17.05
N SER A 116 5.64 -18.47 -18.34
CA SER A 116 6.87 -18.03 -19.01
C SER A 116 6.61 -16.80 -19.86
N ASP A 117 7.68 -16.08 -20.18
CA ASP A 117 7.66 -14.96 -21.12
C ASP A 117 6.63 -13.87 -20.79
N CYS A 118 6.39 -13.60 -19.52
CA CYS A 118 5.48 -12.53 -19.10
C CYS A 118 6.16 -11.15 -19.17
N LEU A 119 5.38 -10.13 -19.55
CA LEU A 119 5.77 -8.73 -19.38
C LEU A 119 5.30 -8.25 -18.00
N LEU A 120 6.24 -7.98 -17.09
CA LEU A 120 5.90 -7.46 -15.77
C LEU A 120 5.88 -5.93 -15.80
N ALA A 121 4.74 -5.32 -15.48
CA ALA A 121 4.60 -3.89 -15.29
C ALA A 121 4.41 -3.58 -13.80
N VAL A 122 5.32 -2.81 -13.19
CA VAL A 122 5.22 -2.37 -11.80
C VAL A 122 4.86 -0.90 -11.77
N MET A 123 3.67 -0.57 -11.27
CA MET A 123 3.19 0.81 -11.18
C MET A 123 3.11 1.24 -9.72
N GLY A 124 3.82 2.31 -9.35
CA GLY A 124 3.93 2.77 -7.97
C GLY A 124 4.20 4.26 -7.86
N SER A 125 4.41 4.75 -6.64
CA SER A 125 4.87 6.12 -6.41
C SER A 125 6.31 6.33 -6.91
N ASN A 126 6.74 7.58 -7.05
CA ASN A 126 8.10 7.90 -7.47
C ASN A 126 9.15 7.25 -6.57
N THR A 127 9.01 7.42 -5.25
CA THR A 127 9.92 6.80 -4.27
C THR A 127 9.92 5.27 -4.38
N THR A 128 8.75 4.66 -4.65
CA THR A 128 8.63 3.20 -4.82
C THR A 128 9.40 2.73 -6.05
N ILE A 129 9.22 3.40 -7.19
CA ILE A 129 9.85 3.02 -8.45
C ILE A 129 11.36 3.29 -8.44
N GLU A 130 11.79 4.47 -7.96
CA GLU A 130 13.21 4.83 -7.88
C GLU A 130 14.02 3.97 -6.91
N SER A 131 13.37 3.33 -5.93
CA SER A 131 14.05 2.41 -5.01
C SER A 131 14.62 1.15 -5.69
N ASP A 132 14.09 0.83 -6.87
CA ASP A 132 14.40 -0.36 -7.67
C ASP A 132 14.19 -1.71 -6.93
N VAL A 133 13.55 -1.71 -5.75
CA VAL A 133 13.37 -2.92 -4.92
C VAL A 133 12.57 -3.99 -5.67
N HIS A 134 11.45 -3.61 -6.28
CA HIS A 134 10.60 -4.53 -7.04
C HIS A 134 11.32 -5.10 -8.26
N ARG A 135 11.96 -4.24 -9.06
CA ARG A 135 12.70 -4.68 -10.26
C ARG A 135 13.82 -5.66 -9.87
N ARG A 136 14.66 -5.32 -8.89
CA ARG A 136 15.74 -6.20 -8.41
C ARG A 136 15.23 -7.54 -7.88
N TYR A 137 14.05 -7.56 -7.25
CA TYR A 137 13.43 -8.81 -6.82
C TYR A 137 13.07 -9.68 -8.03
N PHE A 138 12.34 -9.13 -9.01
CA PHE A 138 11.81 -9.90 -10.13
C PHE A 138 12.82 -10.23 -11.23
N LEU A 139 13.93 -9.49 -11.33
CA LEU A 139 15.04 -9.81 -12.25
C LEU A 139 15.63 -11.21 -12.01
N LYS A 140 15.48 -11.75 -10.80
CA LYS A 140 15.92 -13.12 -10.45
C LYS A 140 15.07 -14.21 -11.10
N TYR A 141 13.91 -13.87 -11.63
CA TYR A 141 12.94 -14.80 -12.20
C TYR A 141 12.72 -14.51 -13.70
N SER A 142 13.80 -14.27 -14.45
CA SER A 142 13.74 -13.91 -15.88
C SER A 142 13.15 -14.99 -16.79
N HIS A 143 13.07 -16.24 -16.32
CA HIS A 143 12.35 -17.33 -17.01
C HIS A 143 10.83 -17.12 -16.98
N ILE A 144 10.31 -16.42 -15.97
CA ILE A 144 8.90 -16.03 -15.86
C ILE A 144 8.72 -14.63 -16.46
N PHE A 145 9.45 -13.65 -15.92
CA PHE A 145 9.33 -12.24 -16.27
C PHE A 145 10.44 -11.85 -17.23
N LYS A 146 10.18 -12.00 -18.53
CA LYS A 146 11.16 -11.76 -19.59
C LYS A 146 11.64 -10.31 -19.57
N ASP A 147 10.70 -9.38 -19.52
CA ASP A 147 10.98 -7.95 -19.40
C ASP A 147 10.18 -7.34 -18.22
N ILE A 148 10.77 -6.31 -17.60
CA ILE A 148 10.18 -5.58 -16.47
C ILE A 148 10.15 -4.08 -16.80
N ILE A 149 8.95 -3.50 -16.80
CA ILE A 149 8.72 -2.06 -16.94
C ILE A 149 8.30 -1.51 -15.57
N THR A 150 8.86 -0.36 -15.21
CA THR A 150 8.43 0.40 -14.05
C THR A 150 7.76 1.70 -14.49
N VAL A 151 6.64 2.05 -13.84
CA VAL A 151 5.85 3.25 -14.16
C VAL A 151 5.63 4.06 -12.88
N SER A 152 6.29 5.22 -12.80
CA SER A 152 6.08 6.19 -11.72
C SER A 152 4.75 6.92 -11.94
N ALA A 153 3.79 6.68 -11.05
CA ALA A 153 2.41 7.14 -11.12
C ALA A 153 2.00 7.97 -9.89
N THR A 154 2.90 8.82 -9.37
CA THR A 154 2.66 9.62 -8.15
C THR A 154 1.42 10.49 -8.24
N GLU A 155 1.16 11.12 -9.39
CA GLU A 155 -0.01 11.99 -9.57
C GLU A 155 -1.34 11.24 -9.41
N LEU A 156 -1.34 9.92 -9.65
CA LEU A 156 -2.54 9.10 -9.52
C LEU A 156 -3.02 9.02 -8.05
N ILE A 157 -2.10 9.10 -7.08
CA ILE A 157 -2.41 8.98 -5.65
C ILE A 157 -3.44 10.03 -5.24
N GLY A 158 -3.11 11.31 -5.40
CA GLY A 158 -4.01 12.40 -5.04
C GLY A 158 -5.28 12.46 -5.91
N SER A 159 -5.23 11.93 -7.14
CA SER A 159 -6.42 11.82 -7.98
C SER A 159 -7.40 10.77 -7.46
N VAL A 160 -6.90 9.61 -7.04
CA VAL A 160 -7.69 8.54 -6.42
C VAL A 160 -8.29 9.01 -5.09
N GLU A 161 -7.50 9.65 -4.22
CA GLU A 161 -7.98 10.17 -2.94
C GLU A 161 -9.12 11.18 -3.10
N LYS A 162 -9.03 12.06 -4.11
CA LYS A 162 -10.06 13.06 -4.37
C LYS A 162 -11.31 12.46 -4.99
N ASN A 163 -11.15 11.66 -6.05
CA ASN A 163 -12.27 11.03 -6.74
C ASN A 163 -11.79 9.86 -7.59
N VAL A 164 -11.93 8.65 -7.07
CA VAL A 164 -11.58 7.39 -7.76
C VAL A 164 -12.26 7.28 -9.12
N SER A 165 -13.53 7.64 -9.22
CA SER A 165 -14.30 7.58 -10.47
C SER A 165 -14.21 8.85 -11.31
N GLY A 166 -13.38 9.82 -10.91
CA GLY A 166 -13.26 11.13 -11.55
C GLY A 166 -12.59 11.06 -12.92
N LYS A 167 -12.85 12.09 -13.74
CA LYS A 167 -12.26 12.24 -15.09
C LYS A 167 -10.73 12.22 -15.04
N LYS A 168 -10.12 12.96 -14.11
CA LYS A 168 -8.66 13.02 -13.94
C LYS A 168 -8.05 11.65 -13.63
N THR A 169 -8.65 10.87 -12.74
CA THR A 169 -8.18 9.52 -12.36
C THR A 169 -8.21 8.59 -13.58
N ASN A 170 -9.30 8.64 -14.34
CA ASN A 170 -9.44 7.90 -15.59
C ASN A 170 -8.38 8.29 -16.64
N GLU A 171 -8.10 9.58 -16.81
CA GLU A 171 -7.09 10.07 -17.76
C GLU A 171 -5.67 9.66 -17.37
N LEU A 172 -5.33 9.78 -16.09
CA LEU A 172 -4.03 9.37 -15.56
C LEU A 172 -3.83 7.86 -15.74
N ILE A 173 -4.81 7.03 -15.39
CA ILE A 173 -4.70 5.56 -15.58
C ILE A 173 -4.50 5.23 -17.06
N ARG A 174 -5.26 5.85 -17.97
CA ARG A 174 -5.06 5.65 -19.41
C ARG A 174 -3.68 6.07 -19.87
N LYS A 175 -3.15 7.21 -19.38
CA LYS A 175 -1.79 7.67 -19.68
C LYS A 175 -0.75 6.64 -19.24
N TYR A 176 -0.84 6.14 -18.01
CA TYR A 176 0.13 5.18 -17.48
C TYR A 176 0.05 3.80 -18.15
N ILE A 177 -1.16 3.32 -18.47
CA ILE A 177 -1.32 2.08 -19.24
C ILE A 177 -0.85 2.24 -20.68
N LYS A 178 -0.99 3.42 -21.28
CA LYS A 178 -0.40 3.71 -22.60
C LYS A 178 1.13 3.57 -22.58
N THR A 179 1.81 3.93 -21.49
CA THR A 179 3.26 3.68 -21.34
C THR A 179 3.59 2.18 -21.45
N VAL A 180 2.80 1.32 -20.80
CA VAL A 180 2.95 -0.14 -20.90
C VAL A 180 2.65 -0.62 -22.32
N GLY A 181 1.57 -0.12 -22.93
CA GLY A 181 1.17 -0.45 -24.30
C GLY A 181 2.21 -0.05 -25.36
N ASN A 182 2.84 1.12 -25.20
CA ASN A 182 3.90 1.58 -26.11
C ASN A 182 5.12 0.66 -26.08
N TYR A 183 5.43 0.06 -24.93
CA TYR A 183 6.49 -0.94 -24.83
C TYR A 183 6.07 -2.29 -25.40
N LEU A 184 4.83 -2.72 -25.11
CA LEU A 184 4.28 -3.98 -25.60
C LEU A 184 4.19 -4.00 -27.13
N SER A 185 3.72 -2.93 -27.76
CA SER A 185 3.36 -2.92 -29.18
C SER A 185 4.48 -3.39 -30.13
N PRO A 186 5.73 -2.92 -30.04
CA PRO A 186 6.83 -3.42 -30.88
C PRO A 186 7.37 -4.79 -30.43
N ASN A 187 6.96 -5.30 -29.27
CA ASN A 187 7.52 -6.50 -28.63
C ASN A 187 6.47 -7.61 -28.41
N LYS A 188 5.27 -7.50 -29.00
CA LYS A 188 4.09 -8.30 -28.61
C LYS A 188 4.36 -9.81 -28.66
N GLU A 189 5.04 -10.27 -29.72
CA GLU A 189 5.41 -11.68 -29.95
C GLU A 189 6.39 -12.24 -28.91
N ARG A 190 7.07 -11.38 -28.13
CA ARG A 190 8.00 -11.81 -27.10
C ARG A 190 7.30 -12.27 -25.84
N PHE A 191 6.00 -11.96 -25.66
CA PHE A 191 5.30 -12.13 -24.40
C PHE A 191 4.03 -12.98 -24.52
N THR A 192 3.68 -13.64 -23.42
CA THR A 192 2.42 -14.40 -23.29
C THR A 192 1.30 -13.54 -22.70
N LYS A 193 1.62 -12.68 -21.72
CA LYS A 193 0.69 -11.76 -21.07
C LYS A 193 1.38 -10.60 -20.36
N ILE A 194 0.61 -9.57 -20.01
CA ILE A 194 1.02 -8.51 -19.07
C ILE A 194 0.65 -8.94 -17.65
N ILE A 195 1.55 -8.76 -16.69
CA ILE A 195 1.24 -8.80 -15.26
C ILE A 195 1.43 -7.40 -14.71
N LEU A 196 0.35 -6.72 -14.33
CA LEU A 196 0.39 -5.37 -13.76
C LEU A 196 0.34 -5.44 -12.23
N ILE A 197 1.44 -5.10 -11.56
CA ILE A 197 1.47 -4.92 -10.11
C ILE A 197 1.07 -3.49 -9.75
N LEU A 198 0.01 -3.36 -8.96
CA LEU A 198 -0.42 -2.11 -8.34
C LEU A 198 0.38 -1.83 -7.06
N ALA A 199 1.65 -1.44 -7.20
CA ALA A 199 2.61 -1.15 -6.11
C ALA A 199 2.35 0.21 -5.41
N CYS A 200 1.07 0.51 -5.15
CA CYS A 200 0.62 1.62 -4.30
C CYS A 200 -0.73 1.23 -3.71
N THR A 201 -0.92 1.45 -2.41
CA THR A 201 -2.13 1.04 -1.69
C THR A 201 -3.40 1.75 -2.16
N HIS A 202 -3.26 2.89 -2.85
CA HIS A 202 -4.36 3.64 -3.45
C HIS A 202 -4.88 3.01 -4.75
N PHE A 203 -4.00 2.41 -5.56
CA PHE A 203 -4.35 2.00 -6.92
C PHE A 203 -5.43 0.91 -7.00
N PRO A 204 -5.50 -0.06 -6.07
CA PRO A 204 -6.56 -1.05 -6.05
C PRO A 204 -7.99 -0.49 -5.97
N TYR A 205 -8.21 0.71 -5.42
CA TYR A 205 -9.53 1.35 -5.45
C TYR A 205 -10.01 1.61 -6.89
N ALA A 206 -9.09 1.78 -7.83
CA ALA A 206 -9.37 2.04 -9.24
C ALA A 206 -9.22 0.81 -10.14
N THR A 207 -9.23 -0.42 -9.58
CA THR A 207 -9.01 -1.67 -10.34
C THR A 207 -9.89 -1.78 -11.58
N ASN A 208 -11.17 -1.39 -11.50
CA ASN A 208 -12.09 -1.45 -12.66
C ASN A 208 -11.67 -0.51 -13.80
N ILE A 209 -11.04 0.62 -13.48
CA ILE A 209 -10.54 1.56 -14.49
C ILE A 209 -9.25 1.02 -15.13
N PHE A 210 -8.38 0.39 -14.33
CA PHE A 210 -7.20 -0.31 -14.84
C PHE A 210 -7.58 -1.45 -15.80
N LYS A 211 -8.56 -2.29 -15.44
CA LYS A 211 -9.10 -3.35 -16.30
C LYS A 211 -9.54 -2.80 -17.66
N LYS A 212 -10.41 -1.79 -17.66
CA LYS A 212 -10.90 -1.13 -18.88
C LYS A 212 -9.78 -0.51 -19.72
N ALA A 213 -8.69 -0.05 -19.10
CA ALA A 213 -7.55 0.50 -19.82
C ALA A 213 -6.66 -0.60 -20.43
N LEU A 214 -6.46 -1.71 -19.73
CA LEU A 214 -5.69 -2.87 -20.20
C LEU A 214 -6.42 -3.64 -21.31
N GLU A 215 -7.75 -3.77 -21.23
CA GLU A 215 -8.58 -4.38 -22.29
C GLU A 215 -8.35 -3.75 -23.66
N LYS A 216 -8.12 -2.43 -23.69
CA LYS A 216 -7.85 -1.68 -24.94
C LYS A 216 -6.51 -2.03 -25.59
N LEU A 217 -5.61 -2.71 -24.87
CA LEU A 217 -4.36 -3.20 -25.45
C LEU A 217 -4.54 -4.48 -26.27
N HIS A 218 -5.71 -5.13 -26.21
CA HIS A 218 -6.02 -6.37 -26.92
C HIS A 218 -4.91 -7.42 -26.76
N PHE A 219 -4.52 -7.63 -25.50
CA PHE A 219 -3.48 -8.56 -25.09
C PHE A 219 -3.83 -9.18 -23.74
N PRO A 220 -3.51 -10.46 -23.49
CA PRO A 220 -3.78 -11.09 -22.19
C PRO A 220 -3.13 -10.31 -21.05
N TYR A 221 -3.86 -10.15 -19.95
CA TYR A 221 -3.37 -9.40 -18.80
C TYR A 221 -3.90 -9.95 -17.49
N ASP A 222 -3.10 -9.79 -16.44
CA ASP A 222 -3.49 -9.95 -15.04
C ASP A 222 -3.19 -8.66 -14.26
N ILE A 223 -4.01 -8.37 -13.25
CA ILE A 223 -3.77 -7.28 -12.30
C ILE A 223 -3.53 -7.89 -10.94
N VAL A 224 -2.40 -7.53 -10.34
CA VAL A 224 -2.02 -7.91 -8.99
C VAL A 224 -2.34 -6.78 -8.02
N ASN A 225 -3.10 -7.13 -6.98
CA ASN A 225 -3.43 -6.26 -5.85
C ASN A 225 -2.69 -6.72 -4.57
N PRO A 226 -1.54 -6.11 -4.23
CA PRO A 226 -0.80 -6.45 -3.00
C PRO A 226 -1.60 -6.23 -1.71
N ASN A 227 -2.60 -5.34 -1.69
CA ASN A 227 -3.40 -5.08 -0.50
C ASN A 227 -4.17 -6.34 -0.08
N GLY A 228 -4.83 -7.01 -1.04
CA GLY A 228 -5.61 -8.21 -0.76
C GLY A 228 -4.75 -9.34 -0.20
N PHE A 229 -3.58 -9.58 -0.81
CA PHE A 229 -2.66 -10.62 -0.34
C PHE A 229 -2.14 -10.35 1.07
N MET A 230 -1.86 -9.08 1.40
CA MET A 230 -1.47 -8.70 2.76
C MET A 230 -2.61 -8.95 3.75
N THR A 231 -3.85 -8.57 3.42
CA THR A 231 -5.03 -8.85 4.24
C THR A 231 -5.23 -10.34 4.48
N ASP A 232 -5.19 -11.16 3.44
CA ASP A 232 -5.39 -12.61 3.53
C ASP A 232 -4.32 -13.27 4.40
N TYR A 233 -3.05 -12.90 4.18
CA TYR A 233 -1.92 -13.40 4.96
C TYR A 233 -2.04 -13.04 6.44
N LEU A 234 -2.31 -11.77 6.74
CA LEU A 234 -2.45 -11.29 8.12
C LEU A 234 -3.61 -12.02 8.82
N SER A 235 -4.77 -12.05 8.17
CA SER A 235 -5.97 -12.68 8.74
C SER A 235 -5.73 -14.16 9.03
N LYS A 236 -5.14 -14.90 8.08
CA LYS A 236 -4.78 -16.31 8.29
C LYS A 236 -3.83 -16.49 9.47
N LYS A 237 -2.77 -15.68 9.57
CA LYS A 237 -1.78 -15.80 10.65
C LYS A 237 -2.33 -15.46 12.02
N ILE A 238 -3.32 -14.57 12.09
CA ILE A 238 -3.97 -14.17 13.34
C ILE A 238 -4.91 -15.28 13.80
N LEU A 239 -5.77 -15.78 12.90
CA LEU A 239 -6.76 -16.82 13.22
C LEU A 239 -6.11 -18.20 13.46
N GLU A 240 -4.93 -18.46 12.90
CA GLU A 240 -4.13 -19.66 13.24
C GLU A 240 -3.66 -19.68 14.71
N LYS A 241 -3.47 -18.50 15.32
CA LYS A 241 -2.96 -18.36 16.70
C LYS A 241 -4.06 -18.26 17.73
N GLU A 242 -5.16 -17.62 17.38
CA GLU A 242 -6.28 -17.33 18.27
C GLU A 242 -7.56 -17.69 17.53
N ASN A 243 -8.17 -18.82 17.88
CA ASN A 243 -9.38 -19.30 17.23
C ASN A 243 -10.48 -19.47 18.28
N TYR A 244 -11.04 -18.34 18.70
CA TYR A 244 -12.17 -18.31 19.61
C TYR A 244 -13.45 -18.06 18.82
N ASN A 245 -14.51 -18.82 19.07
CA ASN A 245 -15.83 -18.59 18.45
C ASN A 245 -16.56 -17.33 18.98
N ARG A 246 -15.80 -16.37 19.52
CA ARG A 246 -16.20 -15.04 20.00
C ARG A 246 -15.00 -14.12 19.89
N GLY A 247 -15.20 -12.90 19.40
CA GLY A 247 -14.17 -11.88 19.33
C GLY A 247 -14.76 -10.49 19.52
N ASN A 248 -13.97 -9.60 20.12
CA ASN A 248 -14.24 -8.18 20.19
C ASN A 248 -13.05 -7.43 19.61
N VAL A 249 -13.22 -6.90 18.40
CA VAL A 249 -12.20 -6.08 17.74
C VAL A 249 -12.54 -4.61 17.84
N SER A 250 -11.64 -3.85 18.47
CA SER A 250 -11.69 -2.39 18.44
C SER A 250 -10.87 -1.85 17.28
N PHE A 251 -11.30 -0.72 16.71
CA PHE A 251 -10.61 -0.05 15.62
C PHE A 251 -10.50 1.44 15.93
N ARG A 252 -9.29 2.00 15.83
CA ARG A 252 -9.06 3.45 15.92
C ARG A 252 -8.05 3.93 14.89
N ILE A 253 -8.12 5.22 14.59
CA ILE A 253 -7.23 5.90 13.65
C ILE A 253 -6.44 6.95 14.41
N ILE A 254 -5.13 7.00 14.20
CA ILE A 254 -4.24 8.05 14.73
C ILE A 254 -3.63 8.79 13.55
N SER A 255 -3.68 10.12 13.59
CA SER A 255 -3.12 10.97 12.53
C SER A 255 -2.40 12.18 13.11
N LYS A 256 -1.17 12.43 12.63
CA LYS A 256 -0.45 13.68 12.91
C LYS A 256 -1.09 14.88 12.23
N THR A 257 -1.57 14.70 11.01
CA THR A 257 -2.16 15.77 10.21
C THR A 257 -3.67 15.83 10.43
N VAL A 258 -4.27 17.01 10.26
CA VAL A 258 -5.72 17.11 10.23
C VAL A 258 -6.25 16.32 9.02
N ILE A 259 -7.31 15.54 9.24
CA ILE A 259 -8.01 14.84 8.16
C ILE A 259 -9.21 15.69 7.77
N GLU A 260 -9.07 16.44 6.67
CA GLU A 260 -10.14 17.30 6.18
C GLU A 260 -11.44 16.56 5.92
N LYS A 261 -12.59 17.22 6.13
CA LYS A 261 -13.92 16.58 6.01
C LYS A 261 -14.15 15.94 4.64
N ASP A 262 -13.76 16.63 3.58
CA ASP A 262 -13.88 16.11 2.21
C ASP A 262 -13.05 14.83 2.00
N MET A 263 -11.89 14.75 2.63
CA MET A 263 -11.03 13.57 2.61
C MET A 263 -11.67 12.44 3.42
N GLN A 264 -12.19 12.73 4.62
CA GLN A 264 -12.93 11.76 5.43
C GLN A 264 -14.12 11.17 4.66
N ASP A 265 -14.91 12.00 3.97
CA ASP A 265 -16.07 11.54 3.21
C ASP A 265 -15.65 10.81 1.92
N SER A 266 -14.54 11.20 1.29
CA SER A 266 -14.02 10.49 0.12
C SER A 266 -13.52 9.08 0.48
N ILE A 267 -12.61 8.97 1.46
CA ILE A 267 -12.11 7.68 1.94
C ILE A 267 -13.24 6.86 2.56
N GLY A 268 -14.11 7.52 3.34
CA GLY A 268 -15.29 6.93 3.92
C GLY A 268 -16.13 6.20 2.87
N ARG A 269 -16.39 6.82 1.71
CA ARG A 269 -17.12 6.16 0.61
C ARG A 269 -16.39 4.95 0.01
N LEU A 270 -15.07 4.92 0.08
CA LEU A 270 -14.27 3.79 -0.43
C LEU A 270 -14.30 2.58 0.51
N ILE A 271 -14.45 2.81 1.81
CA ILE A 271 -14.43 1.74 2.83
C ILE A 271 -15.82 1.41 3.40
N GLU A 272 -16.81 2.28 3.25
CA GLU A 272 -18.16 2.15 3.83
C GLU A 272 -18.90 0.91 3.33
N LYS A 273 -18.67 0.49 2.08
CA LYS A 273 -19.23 -0.77 1.57
C LYS A 273 -18.75 -2.00 2.33
N THR A 274 -17.64 -1.87 3.05
CA THR A 274 -16.96 -2.94 3.76
C THR A 274 -17.13 -2.82 5.27
N SER A 275 -17.09 -1.62 5.87
CA SER A 275 -17.19 -1.47 7.33
C SER A 275 -17.67 -0.08 7.81
N PRO A 276 -18.92 0.08 8.27
CA PRO A 276 -19.43 1.32 8.86
C PRO A 276 -18.65 1.79 10.10
N GLU A 277 -18.12 0.85 10.89
CA GLU A 277 -17.34 1.10 12.09
C GLU A 277 -16.07 1.89 11.78
N LEU A 278 -15.41 1.56 10.67
CA LEU A 278 -14.21 2.27 10.21
C LEU A 278 -14.51 3.68 9.74
N LYS A 279 -15.66 3.92 9.09
CA LYS A 279 -16.10 5.27 8.74
C LYS A 279 -16.32 6.12 9.98
N ARG A 280 -16.88 5.54 11.05
CA ARG A 280 -17.02 6.21 12.34
C ARG A 280 -15.66 6.48 12.99
N ALA A 281 -14.74 5.51 12.96
CA ALA A 281 -13.38 5.70 13.47
C ALA A 281 -12.61 6.80 12.70
N LEU A 282 -12.83 6.91 11.39
CA LEU A 282 -12.26 7.98 10.56
C LEU A 282 -12.80 9.37 10.92
N ARG A 283 -14.08 9.47 11.27
CA ARG A 283 -14.68 10.74 11.74
C ARG A 283 -14.24 11.11 13.15
N ASN A 284 -13.91 10.11 13.96
CA ASN A 284 -13.49 10.26 15.35
C ASN A 284 -12.01 9.89 15.54
N TYR A 285 -11.17 10.24 14.56
CA TYR A 285 -9.75 9.91 14.63
C TYR A 285 -9.06 10.65 15.77
N GLU A 286 -8.01 10.04 16.32
CA GLU A 286 -7.14 10.64 17.32
C GLU A 286 -6.13 11.56 16.62
N TYR A 287 -6.26 12.87 16.84
CA TYR A 287 -5.29 13.85 16.37
C TYR A 287 -4.07 13.87 17.29
N ALA A 288 -2.91 13.51 16.74
CA ALA A 288 -1.66 13.35 17.48
C ALA A 288 -0.54 14.17 16.80
N PRO A 289 -0.54 15.51 16.92
CA PRO A 289 0.43 16.37 16.24
C PRO A 289 1.88 16.07 16.62
N ASP A 290 2.12 15.50 17.81
CA ASP A 290 3.46 15.13 18.30
C ASP A 290 3.78 13.64 18.06
N LEU A 291 3.09 12.97 17.14
CA LEU A 291 3.35 11.56 16.84
C LEU A 291 4.78 11.35 16.34
N PHE A 292 5.28 12.24 15.47
CA PHE A 292 6.66 12.27 14.95
C PHE A 292 6.96 13.68 14.40
N SER A 293 8.24 13.99 14.13
CA SER A 293 8.73 15.35 13.86
C SER A 293 9.50 15.49 12.53
N PRO A 294 8.82 15.57 11.38
CA PRO A 294 9.47 15.72 10.08
C PRO A 294 10.30 16.99 9.92
N GLU A 295 9.90 18.07 10.59
CA GLU A 295 10.58 19.36 10.63
C GLU A 295 12.03 19.28 11.13
N LYS A 296 12.40 18.22 11.86
CA LYS A 296 13.80 17.99 12.29
C LYS A 296 14.73 17.64 11.12
N TYR A 297 14.19 17.21 10.00
CA TYR A 297 14.96 16.64 8.89
C TYR A 297 14.84 17.43 7.59
N ILE A 298 13.75 18.17 7.41
CA ILE A 298 13.48 18.92 6.18
C ILE A 298 13.98 20.35 6.37
N SER A 299 15.12 20.64 5.75
CA SER A 299 15.72 21.98 5.62
C SER A 299 15.19 22.72 4.41
#